data_AF-A0A653DLL5-F1
#
_entry.id   AF-A0A653DLL5-F1
#
_cell.length_a   1.000
_cell.length_b   1.000
_cell.length_c   1.000
_cell.angle_alpha   90.00
_cell.angle_beta   90.00
_cell.angle_gamma   90.00
#
_symmetry.space_group_name_H-M   'P 1'
#
loop_
_entity.id
_entity.type
_entity.pdbx_description
1 polymer ?
#
loop_
_entity_poly.entity_id
_entity_poly.type
_entity_poly.pdbx_seq_one_letter_code
_entity_poly.pdbx_strand_id
1 'polypeptide(L)'
;MRLYQGNWQKGVSAGGCRNNPETFHINPQLQLLLSDMEEVVVSLNQHSIMEPKVIGFTAYSLPKGSGETIGKPFFKKNKSLFNSQYTNSRQVSHRCQLEQGGYLIMPTTFEPGQESGFTLRVYSSKPLKLKLLDTTPLLVKPPVVKAPPLLDGKSFSQYEAVFLQLADEHRTVNAFELQELLDACLPNDYIKSCASIEVCRQIVLTFESSNTGRLKFSDFKDLMCSLKFWQTAFKNHTKEKTGILKAERLRDALLEVGFQLSSDVLATLILRYMRKDGTLRFGDFVSAILHLTVSFNIFDAKDPLQNGSIKMNLTEWLKSSLTC
;
A
#
# COMPACT_ATOMS: atom_id res chain seq x y z
N MET A 1 -7.79 -21.86 23.94
CA MET A 1 -6.63 -21.29 23.22
C MET A 1 -7.06 -20.82 21.83
N ARG A 2 -6.60 -19.64 21.40
CA ARG A 2 -6.59 -19.24 19.97
C ARG A 2 -5.16 -18.91 19.54
N LEU A 3 -4.90 -19.02 18.24
CA LEU A 3 -3.61 -18.67 17.66
C LEU A 3 -3.80 -17.88 16.38
N TYR A 4 -2.77 -17.11 16.03
CA TYR A 4 -2.61 -16.46 14.75
C TYR A 4 -1.19 -16.70 14.25
N GLN A 5 -1.04 -17.01 12.96
CA GLN A 5 0.25 -17.09 12.28
C GLN A 5 0.36 -15.94 11.31
N GLY A 6 1.52 -15.27 11.29
CA GLY A 6 1.76 -14.13 10.41
C GLY A 6 3.24 -13.91 10.19
N ASN A 7 3.55 -12.82 9.48
CA ASN A 7 4.91 -12.45 9.14
C ASN A 7 5.13 -10.97 9.45
N TRP A 8 6.33 -10.64 9.91
CA TRP A 8 6.88 -9.30 9.72
C TRP A 8 7.55 -9.29 8.35
N GLN A 9 7.01 -8.49 7.44
CA GLN A 9 7.51 -8.34 6.08
C GLN A 9 7.96 -6.90 5.87
N LYS A 10 9.16 -6.73 5.30
CA LYS A 10 9.74 -5.43 5.05
C LYS A 10 8.84 -4.63 4.11
N GLY A 11 8.62 -3.35 4.42
CA GLY A 11 7.71 -2.49 3.65
C GLY A 11 6.21 -2.71 3.86
N VAL A 12 5.80 -3.76 4.56
CA VAL A 12 4.38 -4.11 4.76
C VAL A 12 4.02 -4.06 6.24
N SER A 13 4.68 -4.89 7.05
CA SER A 13 4.30 -5.17 8.43
C SER A 13 5.47 -5.23 9.42
N ALA A 14 6.72 -5.08 8.96
CA ALA A 14 7.91 -5.04 9.82
C ALA A 14 8.12 -3.63 10.41
N GLY A 15 7.23 -3.19 11.29
CA GLY A 15 7.21 -1.82 11.81
C GLY A 15 8.17 -1.54 12.97
N GLY A 16 8.71 -2.58 13.61
CA GLY A 16 9.54 -2.44 14.81
C GLY A 16 8.73 -2.07 16.06
N CYS A 17 9.39 -1.99 17.21
CA CYS A 17 8.73 -1.75 18.49
C CYS A 17 8.31 -0.28 18.67
N ARG A 18 7.71 0.04 19.83
CA ARG A 18 7.13 1.37 20.11
C ARG A 18 8.12 2.53 20.03
N ASN A 19 9.43 2.25 20.14
CA ASN A 19 10.53 3.19 19.96
C ASN A 19 10.62 3.74 18.53
N ASN A 20 9.92 3.12 17.57
CA ASN A 20 9.85 3.51 16.16
C ASN A 20 8.47 4.10 15.84
N PRO A 21 8.12 5.32 16.31
CA PRO A 21 6.77 5.88 16.21
C PRO A 21 6.30 6.15 14.78
N GLU A 22 7.22 6.15 13.82
CA GLU A 22 6.94 6.37 12.41
C GLU A 22 6.41 5.12 11.71
N THR A 23 6.75 3.92 12.21
CA THR A 23 6.44 2.64 11.56
C THR A 23 5.73 1.66 12.49
N PHE A 24 5.74 1.85 13.80
CA PHE A 24 5.12 0.93 14.78
C PHE A 24 3.68 0.51 14.45
N HIS A 25 2.88 1.45 13.93
CA HIS A 25 1.47 1.23 13.58
C HIS A 25 1.24 0.27 12.40
N ILE A 26 2.26 -0.02 11.58
CA ILE A 26 2.15 -0.93 10.43
C ILE A 26 2.29 -2.40 10.85
N ASN A 27 2.75 -2.69 12.08
CA ASN A 27 2.84 -4.06 12.56
C ASN A 27 1.46 -4.74 12.58
N PRO A 28 1.40 -6.08 12.50
CA PRO A 28 0.15 -6.81 12.56
C PRO A 28 -0.67 -6.44 13.80
N GLN A 29 -1.97 -6.18 13.60
CA GLN A 29 -2.87 -5.68 14.63
C GLN A 29 -3.87 -6.77 14.99
N LEU A 30 -3.73 -7.44 16.13
CA LEU A 30 -4.62 -8.53 16.52
C LEU A 30 -5.67 -8.05 17.52
N GLN A 31 -6.94 -8.10 17.12
CA GLN A 31 -8.07 -7.89 18.01
C GLN A 31 -8.30 -9.15 18.85
N LEU A 32 -8.19 -8.99 20.17
CA LEU A 32 -8.57 -9.98 21.18
C LEU A 32 -9.88 -9.53 21.82
N LEU A 33 -10.91 -10.37 21.80
CA LEU A 33 -12.16 -10.15 22.53
C LEU A 33 -12.31 -11.18 23.64
N LEU A 34 -12.49 -10.71 24.87
CA LEU A 34 -12.73 -11.52 26.06
C LEU A 34 -14.18 -11.40 26.50
N SER A 35 -14.81 -12.54 26.80
CA SER A 35 -16.19 -12.61 27.27
C SER A 35 -16.34 -12.30 28.76
N ASP A 36 -15.28 -12.45 29.54
CA ASP A 36 -15.29 -12.31 30.99
C ASP A 36 -13.92 -11.82 31.48
N MET A 37 -13.87 -11.32 32.72
CA MET A 37 -12.62 -11.09 33.43
C MET A 37 -11.89 -12.42 33.67
N GLU A 38 -10.60 -12.49 33.32
CA GLU A 38 -9.77 -13.68 33.53
C GLU A 38 -8.26 -13.38 33.46
N GLU A 39 -7.45 -14.27 34.02
CA GLU A 39 -6.05 -14.40 33.69
C GLU A 39 -5.86 -14.99 32.28
N VAL A 40 -5.12 -14.28 31.42
CA VAL A 40 -4.73 -14.75 30.10
C VAL A 40 -3.21 -14.85 29.99
N VAL A 41 -2.74 -15.77 29.16
CA VAL A 41 -1.33 -15.86 28.77
C VAL A 41 -1.20 -15.57 27.28
N VAL A 42 -0.49 -14.51 26.93
CA VAL A 42 -0.13 -14.19 25.54
C VAL A 42 1.29 -14.67 25.30
N SER A 43 1.50 -15.39 24.20
CA SER A 43 2.79 -15.94 23.85
C SER A 43 3.11 -15.71 22.38
N LEU A 44 4.26 -15.09 22.11
CA LEU A 44 4.77 -14.81 20.77
C LEU A 44 5.97 -15.72 20.51
N ASN A 45 5.90 -16.49 19.43
CA ASN A 45 6.96 -17.40 18.99
C ASN A 45 7.43 -16.98 17.60
N GLN A 46 8.73 -16.71 17.43
CA GLN A 46 9.31 -16.46 16.11
C GLN A 46 9.74 -17.76 15.43
N HIS A 47 9.66 -17.77 14.10
CA HIS A 47 10.05 -18.91 13.28
C HIS A 47 11.49 -18.83 12.78
N SER A 48 12.18 -17.70 12.98
CA SER A 48 13.63 -17.59 12.73
C SER A 48 14.40 -18.45 13.74
N ILE A 49 15.09 -19.48 13.23
CA ILE A 49 15.89 -20.42 14.04
C ILE A 49 17.36 -20.00 14.06
N MET A 50 17.93 -19.63 12.90
CA MET A 50 19.37 -19.38 12.77
C MET A 50 19.77 -18.01 13.33
N GLU A 51 18.95 -16.99 13.12
CA GLU A 51 19.19 -15.62 13.58
C GLU A 51 17.94 -15.07 14.25
N PRO A 52 17.68 -15.44 15.52
CA PRO A 52 16.50 -14.97 16.22
C PRO A 52 16.56 -13.45 16.36
N LYS A 53 15.46 -12.80 15.99
CA LYS A 53 15.29 -11.36 16.14
C LYS A 53 14.93 -11.06 17.59
N VAL A 54 15.19 -9.84 18.04
CA VAL A 54 14.67 -9.39 19.34
C VAL A 54 13.18 -9.14 19.15
N ILE A 55 12.32 -9.91 19.83
CA ILE A 55 10.87 -9.88 19.64
C ILE A 55 10.15 -9.51 20.94
N GLY A 56 8.96 -8.92 20.79
CA GLY A 56 8.07 -8.60 21.88
C GLY A 56 6.68 -8.25 21.36
N PHE A 57 5.76 -7.98 22.27
CA PHE A 57 4.43 -7.50 21.91
C PHE A 57 3.92 -6.45 22.90
N THR A 58 3.07 -5.59 22.37
CA THR A 58 2.43 -4.51 23.13
C THR A 58 0.92 -4.66 23.05
N ALA A 59 0.23 -4.42 24.16
CA ALA A 59 -1.23 -4.44 24.22
C ALA A 59 -1.83 -3.05 24.47
N TYR A 60 -3.00 -2.80 23.90
CA TYR A 60 -3.83 -1.61 24.11
C TYR A 60 -5.28 -2.01 24.34
N SER A 61 -6.05 -1.17 25.02
CA SER A 61 -7.51 -1.26 24.97
C SER A 61 -7.99 -0.94 23.56
N LEU A 62 -8.92 -1.73 23.03
CA LEU A 62 -9.46 -1.51 21.70
C LEU A 62 -10.37 -0.27 21.70
N PRO A 63 -10.17 0.71 20.80
CA PRO A 63 -11.08 1.83 20.65
C PRO A 63 -12.48 1.35 20.22
N LYS A 64 -13.53 2.00 20.71
CA LYS A 64 -14.91 1.75 20.27
C LYS A 64 -15.03 1.99 18.76
N GLY A 65 -15.71 1.08 18.04
CA GLY A 65 -15.91 1.19 16.59
C GLY A 65 -14.73 0.72 15.72
N SER A 66 -13.71 0.07 16.30
CA SER A 66 -12.54 -0.40 15.53
C SER A 66 -12.84 -1.72 14.80
N GLY A 67 -13.15 -1.63 13.51
CA GLY A 67 -13.24 -2.79 12.60
C GLY A 67 -12.01 -3.00 11.71
N GLU A 68 -11.16 -1.98 11.59
CA GLU A 68 -9.97 -1.94 10.72
C GLU A 68 -8.70 -1.62 11.53
N THR A 69 -7.55 -1.55 10.84
CA THR A 69 -6.26 -1.20 11.46
C THR A 69 -6.29 0.19 12.07
N ILE A 70 -5.70 0.32 13.26
CA ILE A 70 -5.60 1.57 13.98
C ILE A 70 -4.38 2.36 13.50
N GLY A 71 -4.58 3.62 13.13
CA GLY A 71 -3.52 4.47 12.58
C GLY A 71 -2.54 5.03 13.60
N LYS A 72 -1.42 5.54 13.09
CA LYS A 72 -0.34 6.21 13.84
C LYS A 72 -0.79 7.22 14.92
N PRO A 73 -1.79 8.10 14.70
CA PRO A 73 -2.19 9.10 15.70
C PRO A 73 -2.66 8.49 17.02
N PHE A 74 -3.30 7.31 16.98
CA PHE A 74 -3.77 6.62 18.18
C PHE A 74 -2.59 6.23 19.08
N PHE A 75 -1.58 5.56 18.52
CA PHE A 75 -0.45 5.07 19.29
C PHE A 75 0.37 6.20 19.89
N LYS A 76 0.45 7.36 19.22
CA LYS A 76 1.11 8.56 19.76
C LYS A 76 0.43 9.12 21.01
N LYS A 77 -0.90 9.05 21.07
CA LYS A 77 -1.69 9.63 22.18
C LYS A 77 -1.94 8.66 23.33
N ASN A 78 -2.07 7.37 23.03
CA ASN A 78 -2.49 6.36 24.00
C ASN A 78 -1.28 5.59 24.57
N LYS A 79 -1.29 5.37 25.88
CA LYS A 79 -0.33 4.49 26.55
C LYS A 79 -0.71 3.03 26.34
N SER A 80 0.29 2.17 26.25
CA SER A 80 0.08 0.72 26.24
C SER A 80 -0.49 0.26 27.57
N LEU A 81 -1.37 -0.74 27.53
CA LEU A 81 -1.88 -1.42 28.71
C LEU A 81 -0.77 -2.23 29.39
N PHE A 82 -0.03 -3.01 28.60
CA PHE A 82 1.18 -3.72 29.04
C PHE A 82 2.10 -3.98 27.84
N ASN A 83 3.35 -4.34 28.15
CA ASN A 83 4.35 -4.76 27.19
C ASN A 83 4.97 -6.07 27.67
N SER A 84 5.27 -6.99 26.75
CA SER A 84 6.16 -8.10 27.08
C SER A 84 7.59 -7.57 27.27
N GLN A 85 8.46 -8.42 27.84
CA GLN A 85 9.89 -8.22 27.67
C GLN A 85 10.25 -8.33 26.18
N TYR A 86 11.33 -7.68 25.77
CA TYR A 86 11.91 -7.88 24.44
C TYR A 86 13.17 -8.72 24.60
N THR A 87 13.19 -9.88 23.97
CA THR A 87 14.32 -10.82 24.04
C THR A 87 14.60 -11.41 22.68
N ASN A 88 15.83 -11.88 22.46
CA ASN A 88 16.20 -12.68 21.29
C ASN A 88 15.85 -14.17 21.48
N SER A 89 14.94 -14.51 22.40
CA SER A 89 14.48 -15.88 22.59
C SER A 89 13.55 -16.30 21.46
N ARG A 90 13.46 -17.60 21.19
CA ARG A 90 12.48 -18.15 20.25
C ARG A 90 11.03 -17.83 20.64
N GLN A 91 10.78 -17.67 21.94
CA GLN A 91 9.46 -17.40 22.49
C GLN A 91 9.55 -16.37 23.62
N VAL A 92 8.57 -15.46 23.66
CA VAL A 92 8.31 -14.59 24.81
C VAL A 92 6.85 -14.72 25.22
N SER A 93 6.59 -14.80 26.51
CA SER A 93 5.26 -14.95 27.07
C SER A 93 5.01 -13.92 28.17
N HIS A 94 3.77 -13.47 28.29
CA HIS A 94 3.33 -12.57 29.34
C HIS A 94 1.97 -13.05 29.87
N ARG A 95 1.84 -13.08 31.19
CA ARG A 95 0.62 -13.46 31.90
C ARG A 95 0.04 -12.21 32.55
N CYS A 96 -1.25 -11.97 32.34
CA CYS A 96 -1.92 -10.80 32.88
C CYS A 96 -3.41 -11.06 33.14
N GLN A 97 -3.97 -10.35 34.12
CA GLN A 97 -5.41 -10.30 34.34
C GLN A 97 -6.01 -9.25 33.41
N LEU A 98 -7.04 -9.61 32.65
CA LEU A 98 -7.78 -8.69 31.79
C LEU A 98 -9.27 -8.72 32.13
N GLU A 99 -9.90 -7.56 32.03
CA GLU A 99 -11.34 -7.40 32.18
C GLU A 99 -12.08 -7.91 30.94
N GLN A 100 -13.40 -8.03 31.05
CA GLN A 100 -14.26 -8.26 29.89
C GLN A 100 -14.13 -7.08 28.90
N GLY A 101 -13.84 -7.37 27.62
CA GLY A 101 -13.74 -6.33 26.61
C GLY A 101 -12.86 -6.67 25.42
N GLY A 102 -12.57 -5.63 24.62
CA GLY A 102 -11.73 -5.72 23.44
C GLY A 102 -10.34 -5.13 23.68
N TYR A 103 -9.34 -5.83 23.18
CA TYR A 103 -7.92 -5.47 23.27
C TYR A 103 -7.27 -5.56 21.89
N LEU A 104 -6.24 -4.76 21.69
CA LEU A 104 -5.35 -4.85 20.54
C LEU A 104 -4.00 -5.40 21.01
N ILE A 105 -3.51 -6.46 20.35
CA ILE A 105 -2.19 -7.04 20.57
C ILE A 105 -1.34 -6.83 19.32
N MET A 106 -0.20 -6.20 19.50
CA MET A 106 0.75 -5.83 18.46
C MET A 106 2.03 -6.66 18.61
N PRO A 107 2.19 -7.81 17.94
CA PRO A 107 3.47 -8.51 17.85
C PRO A 107 4.46 -7.71 17.00
N THR A 108 5.67 -7.49 17.52
CA THR A 108 6.70 -6.69 16.83
C THR A 108 8.10 -7.30 17.01
N THR A 109 8.97 -7.05 16.04
CA THR A 109 10.42 -7.06 16.26
C THR A 109 10.85 -5.78 16.99
N PHE A 110 12.03 -5.77 17.59
CA PHE A 110 12.56 -4.56 18.24
C PHE A 110 12.88 -3.49 17.19
N GLU A 111 13.69 -3.86 16.19
CA GLU A 111 14.08 -2.99 15.08
C GLU A 111 13.08 -3.10 13.91
N PRO A 112 12.81 -1.99 13.20
CA PRO A 112 11.99 -2.01 12.00
C PRO A 112 12.68 -2.72 10.84
N GLY A 113 11.92 -3.20 9.87
CA GLY A 113 12.43 -3.85 8.66
C GLY A 113 12.98 -5.26 8.87
N GLN A 114 12.96 -5.80 10.10
CA GLN A 114 13.34 -7.19 10.37
C GLN A 114 12.24 -8.15 9.94
N GLU A 115 12.61 -9.14 9.12
CA GLU A 115 11.68 -10.12 8.58
C GLU A 115 11.76 -11.45 9.32
N SER A 116 10.60 -11.99 9.67
CA SER A 116 10.45 -13.34 10.22
C SER A 116 8.98 -13.73 10.25
N GLY A 117 8.69 -15.01 10.04
CA GLY A 117 7.42 -15.61 10.43
C GLY A 117 7.28 -15.66 11.96
N PHE A 118 6.04 -15.64 12.44
CA PHE A 118 5.73 -15.78 13.86
C PHE A 118 4.39 -16.50 14.09
N THR A 119 4.20 -16.96 15.32
CA THR A 119 2.91 -17.43 15.84
C THR A 119 2.63 -16.74 17.16
N LEU A 120 1.49 -16.06 17.24
CA LEU A 120 0.97 -15.53 18.50
C LEU A 120 -0.14 -16.45 19.01
N ARG A 121 -0.07 -16.82 20.29
CA ARG A 121 -1.04 -17.67 20.98
C ARG A 121 -1.61 -16.94 22.18
N VAL A 122 -2.91 -17.05 22.38
CA VAL A 122 -3.59 -16.57 23.59
C VAL A 122 -4.25 -17.75 24.28
N TYR A 123 -3.83 -18.01 25.51
CA TYR A 123 -4.35 -19.03 26.39
C TYR A 123 -5.30 -18.39 27.40
N SER A 124 -6.46 -19.03 27.57
CA SER A 124 -7.52 -18.68 28.51
C SER A 124 -8.34 -19.95 28.74
N SER A 125 -8.89 -20.07 29.94
CA SER A 125 -9.85 -21.06 30.38
C SER A 125 -11.27 -20.76 29.91
N LYS A 126 -11.62 -19.50 29.57
CA LYS A 126 -12.89 -19.11 28.97
C LYS A 126 -12.81 -18.91 27.44
N PRO A 127 -13.97 -18.84 26.75
CA PRO A 127 -14.02 -18.51 25.34
C PRO A 127 -13.45 -17.13 25.02
N LEU A 128 -12.65 -17.05 23.96
CA LEU A 128 -12.15 -15.79 23.41
C LEU A 128 -12.15 -15.80 21.88
N LYS A 129 -12.10 -14.61 21.28
CA LYS A 129 -11.89 -14.41 19.85
C LYS A 129 -10.57 -13.69 19.61
N LEU A 130 -9.82 -14.15 18.61
CA LEU A 130 -8.59 -13.52 18.15
C LEU A 130 -8.70 -13.35 16.63
N LYS A 131 -8.57 -12.13 16.13
CA LYS A 131 -8.72 -11.80 14.70
C LYS A 131 -7.68 -10.76 14.30
N LEU A 132 -7.10 -10.91 13.10
CA LEU A 132 -6.32 -9.84 12.48
C LEU A 132 -7.25 -8.70 12.05
N LEU A 133 -6.89 -7.48 12.44
CA LEU A 133 -7.42 -6.26 11.85
C LEU A 133 -6.58 -5.93 10.62
N ASP A 134 -7.25 -5.78 9.49
CA ASP A 134 -6.67 -5.30 8.24
C ASP A 134 -7.66 -4.31 7.60
N THR A 135 -7.20 -3.57 6.60
CA THR A 135 -8.06 -2.65 5.83
C THR A 135 -8.68 -3.35 4.63
N THR A 136 -9.93 -3.02 4.33
CA THR A 136 -10.56 -3.48 3.09
C THR A 136 -10.07 -2.63 1.92
N PRO A 137 -9.69 -3.23 0.77
CA PRO A 137 -9.32 -2.47 -0.41
C PRO A 137 -10.46 -1.54 -0.85
N LEU A 138 -10.15 -0.25 -1.05
CA LEU A 138 -11.13 0.77 -1.41
C LEU A 138 -10.45 1.93 -2.13
N LEU A 139 -11.13 2.48 -3.13
CA LEU A 139 -10.74 3.75 -3.74
C LEU A 139 -11.37 4.92 -2.98
N VAL A 140 -10.58 5.61 -2.17
CA VAL A 140 -11.06 6.74 -1.34
C VAL A 140 -11.21 8.03 -2.14
N LYS A 141 -10.51 8.14 -3.28
CA LYS A 141 -10.65 9.23 -4.26
C LYS A 141 -10.07 8.82 -5.62
N PRO A 142 -10.48 9.48 -6.72
CA PRO A 142 -9.96 9.18 -8.05
C PRO A 142 -8.43 9.39 -8.12
N PRO A 143 -7.65 8.40 -8.57
CA PRO A 143 -6.20 8.50 -8.65
C PRO A 143 -5.74 9.28 -9.89
N VAL A 144 -6.55 9.29 -10.95
CA VAL A 144 -6.31 10.03 -12.20
C VAL A 144 -6.99 11.40 -12.12
N VAL A 145 -6.23 12.44 -12.46
CA VAL A 145 -6.69 13.83 -12.45
C VAL A 145 -6.99 14.27 -13.87
N LYS A 146 -8.26 14.61 -14.14
CA LYS A 146 -8.67 15.18 -15.42
C LYS A 146 -8.19 16.62 -15.54
N ALA A 147 -7.71 16.99 -16.73
CA ALA A 147 -7.32 18.35 -17.04
C ALA A 147 -8.56 19.28 -17.01
N PRO A 148 -8.53 20.38 -16.26
CA PRO A 148 -9.60 21.38 -16.27
C PRO A 148 -9.93 21.85 -17.70
N PRO A 149 -11.23 22.03 -18.04
CA PRO A 149 -11.64 22.51 -19.36
C PRO A 149 -11.09 23.90 -19.71
N LEU A 150 -10.81 24.71 -18.69
CA LEU A 150 -10.45 26.13 -18.75
C LEU A 150 -8.98 26.42 -18.43
N LEU A 151 -8.09 25.41 -18.39
CA LEU A 151 -6.66 25.71 -18.27
C LEU A 151 -6.24 26.48 -19.53
N ASP A 152 -5.92 27.77 -19.35
CA ASP A 152 -5.40 28.63 -20.40
C ASP A 152 -4.34 27.86 -21.19
N GLY A 153 -4.47 27.88 -22.52
CA GLY A 153 -3.62 27.12 -23.45
C GLY A 153 -2.11 27.24 -23.17
N LYS A 154 -1.67 28.28 -22.45
CA LYS A 154 -0.29 28.50 -22.00
C LYS A 154 0.34 27.36 -21.17
N SER A 155 -0.43 26.59 -20.39
CA SER A 155 0.19 25.54 -19.53
C SER A 155 0.52 24.25 -20.28
N PHE A 156 -0.15 23.97 -21.40
CA PHE A 156 0.06 22.74 -22.19
C PHE A 156 0.47 23.01 -23.65
N SER A 157 0.41 24.26 -24.12
CA SER A 157 0.82 24.64 -25.48
C SER A 157 2.26 24.24 -25.77
N GLN A 158 3.13 24.28 -24.76
CA GLN A 158 4.52 23.85 -24.89
C GLN A 158 4.65 22.35 -25.25
N TYR A 159 3.69 21.52 -24.84
CA TYR A 159 3.69 20.09 -25.16
C TYR A 159 2.94 19.78 -26.45
N GLU A 160 1.97 20.60 -26.84
CA GLU A 160 1.12 20.37 -28.01
C GLU A 160 1.94 20.28 -29.30
N ALA A 161 2.92 21.17 -29.47
CA ALA A 161 3.79 21.15 -30.63
C ALA A 161 4.59 19.84 -30.74
N VAL A 162 5.18 19.37 -29.63
CA VAL A 162 5.96 18.12 -29.59
C VAL A 162 5.05 16.90 -29.78
N PHE A 163 3.86 16.91 -29.17
CA PHE A 163 2.87 15.86 -29.33
C PHE A 163 2.47 15.71 -30.80
N LEU A 164 2.12 16.82 -31.48
CA LEU A 164 1.70 16.79 -32.88
C LEU A 164 2.82 16.41 -33.85
N GLN A 165 4.09 16.65 -33.48
CA GLN A 165 5.24 16.20 -34.27
C GLN A 165 5.41 14.68 -34.25
N LEU A 166 5.06 14.03 -33.13
CA LEU A 166 5.17 12.58 -32.94
C LEU A 166 3.87 11.84 -33.28
N ALA A 167 2.76 12.55 -33.39
CA ALA A 167 1.46 11.97 -33.63
C ALA A 167 1.29 11.45 -35.07
N ASP A 168 0.41 10.46 -35.22
CA ASP A 168 0.00 9.93 -36.51
C ASP A 168 -1.01 10.85 -37.24
N GLU A 169 -1.52 10.39 -38.38
CA GLU A 169 -2.54 11.10 -39.18
C GLU A 169 -3.85 11.38 -38.40
N HIS A 170 -4.11 10.61 -37.34
CA HIS A 170 -5.27 10.78 -36.46
C HIS A 170 -4.99 11.68 -35.26
N ARG A 171 -3.80 12.28 -35.17
CA ARG A 171 -3.34 13.11 -34.05
C ARG A 171 -3.33 12.32 -32.73
N THR A 172 -2.85 11.08 -32.78
CA THR A 172 -2.69 10.20 -31.63
C THR A 172 -1.29 9.64 -31.52
N VAL A 173 -0.89 9.22 -30.31
CA VAL A 173 0.45 8.63 -30.03
C VAL A 173 0.32 7.25 -29.38
N ASN A 174 1.15 6.28 -29.79
CA ASN A 174 1.27 4.98 -29.13
C ASN A 174 2.32 5.02 -27.99
N ALA A 175 2.60 3.87 -27.37
CA ALA A 175 3.54 3.77 -26.26
C ALA A 175 5.00 4.16 -26.60
N PHE A 176 5.44 4.00 -27.86
CA PHE A 176 6.80 4.33 -28.30
C PHE A 176 6.95 5.83 -28.53
N GLU A 177 6.01 6.42 -29.26
CA GLU A 177 5.93 7.88 -29.45
C GLU A 177 5.72 8.60 -28.10
N LEU A 178 4.94 8.01 -27.19
CA LEU A 178 4.79 8.51 -25.82
C LEU A 178 6.10 8.49 -25.05
N GLN A 179 6.96 7.47 -25.24
CA GLN A 179 8.26 7.42 -24.58
C GLN A 179 9.12 8.61 -25.00
N GLU A 180 9.25 8.84 -26.31
CA GLU A 180 9.99 9.98 -26.85
C GLU A 180 9.42 11.32 -26.37
N LEU A 181 8.09 11.43 -26.35
CA LEU A 181 7.39 12.61 -25.86
C LEU A 181 7.70 12.88 -24.37
N LEU A 182 7.66 11.85 -23.53
CA LEU A 182 7.99 11.99 -22.11
C LEU A 182 9.47 12.32 -21.89
N ASP A 183 10.38 11.73 -22.65
CA ASP A 183 11.81 12.05 -22.58
C ASP A 183 12.09 13.52 -22.94
N ALA A 184 11.36 14.07 -23.91
CA ALA A 184 11.46 15.48 -24.29
C ALA A 184 10.77 16.44 -23.29
N CYS A 185 9.64 16.04 -22.71
CA CYS A 185 8.78 16.94 -21.93
C CYS A 185 9.02 16.91 -20.41
N LEU A 186 9.56 15.82 -19.86
CA LEU A 186 9.70 15.68 -18.42
C LEU A 186 10.90 16.50 -17.89
N PRO A 187 10.68 17.38 -16.89
CA PRO A 187 11.63 18.45 -16.59
C PRO A 187 12.94 17.98 -15.95
N ASN A 188 12.96 16.86 -15.23
CA ASN A 188 14.11 16.42 -14.43
C ASN A 188 14.28 14.89 -14.46
N ASP A 189 15.53 14.42 -14.32
CA ASP A 189 15.92 13.00 -14.36
C ASP A 189 15.16 12.12 -13.35
N TYR A 190 14.75 12.70 -12.23
CA TYR A 190 13.92 12.02 -11.24
C TYR A 190 12.58 11.52 -11.83
N ILE A 191 11.92 12.33 -12.66
CA ILE A 191 10.63 12.01 -13.28
C ILE A 191 10.83 11.19 -14.57
N LYS A 192 12.00 11.30 -15.22
CA LYS A 192 12.34 10.49 -16.40
C LYS A 192 12.30 8.98 -16.16
N SER A 193 12.33 8.53 -14.91
CA SER A 193 12.05 7.12 -14.58
C SER A 193 10.67 6.64 -15.06
N CYS A 194 9.73 7.53 -15.35
CA CYS A 194 8.43 7.23 -15.97
C CYS A 194 8.50 7.04 -17.50
N ALA A 195 9.55 7.53 -18.17
CA ALA A 195 9.73 7.38 -19.62
C ALA A 195 10.33 6.01 -20.00
N SER A 196 10.03 4.97 -19.24
CA SER A 196 10.36 3.60 -19.64
C SER A 196 9.22 3.06 -20.52
N ILE A 197 9.57 2.27 -21.54
CA ILE A 197 8.58 1.71 -22.46
C ILE A 197 7.48 0.92 -21.73
N GLU A 198 7.81 0.26 -20.62
CA GLU A 198 6.84 -0.50 -19.84
C GLU A 198 5.83 0.40 -19.13
N VAL A 199 6.29 1.49 -18.51
CA VAL A 199 5.40 2.49 -17.92
C VAL A 199 4.57 3.18 -19.01
N CYS A 200 5.16 3.48 -20.17
CA CYS A 200 4.41 4.04 -21.30
C CYS A 200 3.28 3.12 -21.79
N ARG A 201 3.50 1.81 -21.87
CA ARG A 201 2.45 0.83 -22.17
C ARG A 201 1.33 0.85 -21.12
N GLN A 202 1.69 0.87 -19.84
CA GLN A 202 0.70 0.97 -18.75
C GLN A 202 -0.11 2.27 -18.80
N ILE A 203 0.54 3.39 -19.14
CA ILE A 203 -0.13 4.68 -19.31
C ILE A 203 -1.17 4.60 -20.44
N VAL A 204 -0.78 4.05 -21.60
CA VAL A 204 -1.72 3.86 -22.71
C VAL A 204 -2.92 3.03 -22.25
N LEU A 205 -2.70 1.89 -21.59
CA LEU A 205 -3.78 1.03 -21.10
C LEU A 205 -4.67 1.70 -20.03
N THR A 206 -4.16 2.67 -19.28
CA THR A 206 -4.89 3.35 -18.21
C THR A 206 -5.73 4.52 -18.72
N PHE A 207 -5.20 5.29 -19.67
CA PHE A 207 -5.81 6.55 -20.13
C PHE A 207 -6.61 6.38 -21.42
N GLU A 208 -6.39 5.32 -22.20
CA GLU A 208 -7.05 5.09 -23.47
C GLU A 208 -8.40 4.38 -23.28
N SER A 209 -9.49 5.02 -23.70
CA SER A 209 -10.86 4.51 -23.47
C SER A 209 -11.49 3.83 -24.71
N SER A 210 -10.88 3.95 -25.88
CA SER A 210 -11.42 3.46 -27.17
C SER A 210 -10.82 2.12 -27.65
N ASN A 211 -9.96 1.46 -26.87
CA ASN A 211 -9.23 0.24 -27.22
C ASN A 211 -8.40 0.34 -28.51
N THR A 212 -7.99 1.56 -28.88
CA THR A 212 -7.11 1.81 -30.03
C THR A 212 -5.64 1.56 -29.69
N GLY A 213 -5.30 1.55 -28.39
CA GLY A 213 -3.91 1.52 -27.94
C GLY A 213 -3.13 2.80 -28.27
N ARG A 214 -3.83 3.92 -28.52
CA ARG A 214 -3.24 5.23 -28.86
C ARG A 214 -3.92 6.34 -28.07
N LEU A 215 -3.13 7.29 -27.55
CA LEU A 215 -3.61 8.40 -26.75
C LEU A 215 -3.89 9.62 -27.62
N LYS A 216 -4.98 10.32 -27.33
CA LYS A 216 -5.27 11.66 -27.85
C LYS A 216 -4.57 12.71 -27.00
N PHE A 217 -4.48 13.93 -27.53
CA PHE A 217 -3.92 15.05 -26.78
C PHE A 217 -4.72 15.37 -25.49
N SER A 218 -6.02 15.10 -25.46
CA SER A 218 -6.83 15.18 -24.23
C SER A 218 -6.30 14.25 -23.14
N ASP A 219 -6.02 13.00 -23.51
CA ASP A 219 -5.59 11.94 -22.60
C ASP A 219 -4.18 12.25 -22.08
N PHE A 220 -3.32 12.80 -22.94
CA PHE A 220 -2.01 13.29 -22.56
C PHE A 220 -2.07 14.46 -21.56
N LYS A 221 -3.03 15.39 -21.70
CA LYS A 221 -3.22 16.46 -20.71
C LYS A 221 -3.63 15.90 -19.33
N ASP A 222 -4.54 14.92 -19.32
CA ASP A 222 -4.95 14.22 -18.09
C ASP A 222 -3.75 13.50 -17.44
N LEU A 223 -2.90 12.85 -18.24
CA LEU A 223 -1.65 12.24 -17.78
C LEU A 223 -0.74 13.27 -17.12
N MET A 224 -0.51 14.42 -17.75
CA MET A 224 0.40 15.45 -17.21
C MET A 224 -0.12 16.04 -15.89
N CYS A 225 -1.44 16.26 -15.77
CA CYS A 225 -2.08 16.61 -14.50
C CYS A 225 -1.87 15.52 -13.43
N SER A 226 -2.08 14.27 -13.80
CA SER A 226 -1.95 13.12 -12.91
C SER A 226 -0.51 12.92 -12.44
N LEU A 227 0.49 13.02 -13.34
CA LEU A 227 1.90 12.94 -12.99
C LEU A 227 2.31 14.03 -11.99
N LYS A 228 1.82 15.26 -12.15
CA LYS A 228 2.07 16.35 -11.20
C LYS A 228 1.45 16.07 -9.82
N PHE A 229 0.24 15.51 -9.80
CA PHE A 229 -0.43 15.08 -8.57
C PHE A 229 0.35 13.96 -7.88
N TRP A 230 0.67 12.88 -8.58
CA TRP A 230 1.45 11.75 -8.04
C TRP A 230 2.84 12.16 -7.60
N GLN A 231 3.48 13.09 -8.31
CA GLN A 231 4.78 13.65 -7.91
C GLN A 231 4.68 14.38 -6.57
N THR A 232 3.59 15.11 -6.35
CA THR A 232 3.35 15.82 -5.09
C THR A 232 3.17 14.83 -3.94
N ALA A 233 2.34 13.80 -4.12
CA ALA A 233 2.15 12.73 -3.14
C ALA A 233 3.48 12.03 -2.82
N PHE A 234 4.26 11.64 -3.84
CA PHE A 234 5.56 11.02 -3.64
C PHE A 234 6.52 11.94 -2.86
N LYS A 235 6.58 13.23 -3.19
CA LYS A 235 7.44 14.20 -2.47
C LYS A 235 7.06 14.34 -1.00
N ASN A 236 5.76 14.31 -0.68
CA ASN A 236 5.29 14.39 0.70
C ASN A 236 5.80 13.22 1.57
N HIS A 237 6.07 12.07 0.96
CA HIS A 237 6.58 10.87 1.62
C HIS A 237 8.10 10.63 1.46
N THR A 238 8.84 11.55 0.82
CA THR A 238 10.28 11.41 0.55
C THR A 238 11.13 12.57 1.11
N LYS A 239 10.70 13.13 2.25
CA LYS A 239 11.32 14.31 2.90
C LYS A 239 12.80 14.14 3.22
N GLU A 240 13.23 12.93 3.59
CA GLU A 240 14.63 12.65 3.98
C GLU A 240 15.58 12.66 2.78
N LYS A 241 15.13 12.12 1.65
CA LYS A 241 15.91 12.03 0.42
C LYS A 241 14.98 12.12 -0.76
N THR A 242 15.04 13.26 -1.43
CA THR A 242 14.20 13.52 -2.60
C THR A 242 14.38 12.42 -3.63
N GLY A 243 13.24 11.91 -4.10
CA GLY A 243 13.20 10.90 -5.14
C GLY A 243 13.41 9.45 -4.72
N ILE A 244 13.49 9.18 -3.41
CA ILE A 244 13.59 7.82 -2.86
C ILE A 244 12.48 7.59 -1.84
N LEU A 245 11.53 6.73 -2.18
CA LEU A 245 10.45 6.30 -1.28
C LEU A 245 10.87 5.02 -0.57
N LYS A 246 10.97 5.05 0.76
CA LYS A 246 11.18 3.84 1.54
C LYS A 246 9.93 2.96 1.48
N ALA A 247 10.11 1.64 1.43
CA ALA A 247 9.02 0.70 1.31
C ALA A 247 7.93 0.87 2.38
N GLU A 248 8.31 1.20 3.62
CA GLU A 248 7.39 1.39 4.75
C GLU A 248 6.46 2.60 4.57
N ARG A 249 6.77 3.50 3.63
CA ARG A 249 5.94 4.67 3.30
C ARG A 249 4.99 4.42 2.14
N LEU A 250 5.07 3.28 1.46
CA LEU A 250 4.26 3.01 0.28
C LEU A 250 2.75 3.01 0.60
N ARG A 251 2.35 2.42 1.73
CA ARG A 251 0.95 2.42 2.19
C ARG A 251 0.38 3.83 2.29
N ASP A 252 1.07 4.71 3.01
CA ASP A 252 0.63 6.08 3.23
C ASP A 252 0.62 6.88 1.91
N ALA A 253 1.63 6.67 1.06
CA ALA A 253 1.73 7.34 -0.24
C ALA A 253 0.61 6.92 -1.21
N LEU A 254 0.26 5.63 -1.24
CA LEU A 254 -0.86 5.14 -2.05
C LEU A 254 -2.20 5.63 -1.51
N LEU A 255 -2.37 5.71 -0.19
CA LEU A 255 -3.56 6.29 0.44
C LEU A 255 -3.70 7.79 0.10
N GLU A 256 -2.59 8.54 0.08
CA GLU A 256 -2.58 9.94 -0.35
C GLU A 256 -2.97 10.09 -1.83
N VAL A 257 -2.68 9.11 -2.69
CA VAL A 257 -3.16 9.11 -4.09
C VAL A 257 -4.65 8.74 -4.17
N GLY A 258 -5.09 7.79 -3.34
CA GLY A 258 -6.49 7.41 -3.24
C GLY A 258 -6.75 5.92 -3.02
N PHE A 259 -5.72 5.10 -2.83
CA PHE A 259 -5.85 3.66 -2.64
C PHE A 259 -5.71 3.29 -1.17
N GLN A 260 -6.79 2.81 -0.56
CA GLN A 260 -6.72 2.02 0.66
C GLN A 260 -6.55 0.55 0.26
N LEU A 261 -5.57 -0.16 0.81
CA LEU A 261 -5.20 -1.51 0.41
C LEU A 261 -4.99 -2.42 1.62
N SER A 262 -5.40 -3.68 1.51
CA SER A 262 -5.07 -4.71 2.49
C SER A 262 -3.57 -5.00 2.54
N SER A 263 -3.13 -5.65 3.60
CA SER A 263 -1.72 -6.02 3.79
C SER A 263 -1.24 -7.02 2.72
N ASP A 264 -2.11 -7.92 2.26
CA ASP A 264 -1.78 -8.90 1.21
C ASP A 264 -1.58 -8.24 -0.17
N VAL A 265 -2.43 -7.27 -0.51
CA VAL A 265 -2.26 -6.51 -1.76
C VAL A 265 -0.99 -5.66 -1.70
N LEU A 266 -0.74 -5.01 -0.56
CA LEU A 266 0.48 -4.24 -0.36
C LEU A 266 1.74 -5.11 -0.44
N ALA A 267 1.71 -6.32 0.11
CA ALA A 267 2.81 -7.29 0.01
C ALA A 267 3.14 -7.66 -1.43
N THR A 268 2.11 -7.82 -2.27
CA THR A 268 2.27 -8.09 -3.70
C THR A 268 2.92 -6.90 -4.42
N LEU A 269 2.49 -5.67 -4.11
CA LEU A 269 3.10 -4.47 -4.67
C LEU A 269 4.56 -4.30 -4.25
N ILE A 270 4.88 -4.56 -2.98
CA ILE A 270 6.25 -4.53 -2.48
C ILE A 270 7.10 -5.57 -3.21
N LEU A 271 6.62 -6.80 -3.37
CA LEU A 271 7.35 -7.84 -4.09
C LEU A 271 7.62 -7.44 -5.55
N ARG A 272 6.66 -6.77 -6.20
CA ARG A 272 6.76 -6.39 -7.61
C ARG A 272 7.65 -5.17 -7.86
N TYR A 273 7.60 -4.16 -6.99
CA TYR A 273 8.16 -2.83 -7.27
C TYR A 273 9.30 -2.41 -6.34
N MET A 274 9.50 -3.08 -5.20
CA MET A 274 10.59 -2.74 -4.29
C MET A 274 11.95 -3.15 -4.88
N ARG A 275 12.90 -2.22 -4.88
CA ARG A 275 14.28 -2.47 -5.31
C ARG A 275 15.07 -3.19 -4.22
N LYS A 276 16.25 -3.72 -4.58
CA LYS A 276 17.17 -4.44 -3.67
C LYS A 276 17.53 -3.63 -2.40
N ASP A 277 17.58 -2.30 -2.51
CA ASP A 277 17.87 -1.41 -1.38
C ASP A 277 16.67 -1.19 -0.43
N GLY A 278 15.51 -1.79 -0.70
CA GLY A 278 14.29 -1.62 0.10
C GLY A 278 13.52 -0.34 -0.21
N THR A 279 13.71 0.23 -1.40
CA THR A 279 13.12 1.51 -1.79
C THR A 279 12.43 1.44 -3.15
N LEU A 280 11.62 2.45 -3.45
CA LEU A 280 10.97 2.70 -4.72
C LEU A 280 11.41 4.06 -5.27
N ARG A 281 11.61 4.15 -6.58
CA ARG A 281 11.74 5.42 -7.30
C ARG A 281 10.37 5.84 -7.85
N PHE A 282 10.31 7.01 -8.47
CA PHE A 282 9.04 7.56 -8.97
C PHE A 282 8.37 6.69 -10.01
N GLY A 283 9.12 6.18 -10.99
CA GLY A 283 8.60 5.26 -12.01
C GLY A 283 7.95 4.01 -11.39
N ASP A 284 8.57 3.43 -10.36
CA ASP A 284 8.02 2.26 -9.66
C ASP A 284 6.69 2.61 -8.95
N PHE A 285 6.60 3.78 -8.33
CA PHE A 285 5.38 4.28 -7.69
C PHE A 285 4.27 4.58 -8.70
N VAL A 286 4.59 5.21 -9.84
CA VAL A 286 3.65 5.48 -10.92
C VAL A 286 3.14 4.18 -11.53
N SER A 287 4.02 3.20 -11.77
CA SER A 287 3.65 1.88 -12.27
C SER A 287 2.65 1.17 -11.34
N ALA A 288 2.87 1.24 -10.02
CA ALA A 288 1.92 0.73 -9.04
C ALA A 288 0.55 1.43 -9.11
N ILE A 289 0.53 2.76 -9.24
CA ILE A 289 -0.72 3.53 -9.38
C ILE A 289 -1.49 3.15 -10.64
N LEU A 290 -0.80 3.03 -11.78
CA LEU A 290 -1.43 2.67 -13.06
C LEU A 290 -2.06 1.26 -13.00
N HIS A 291 -1.30 0.29 -12.49
CA HIS A 291 -1.77 -1.09 -12.31
C HIS A 291 -3.00 -1.14 -11.39
N LEU A 292 -2.97 -0.44 -10.26
CA LEU A 292 -4.10 -0.35 -9.33
C LEU A 292 -5.30 0.33 -9.99
N THR A 293 -5.09 1.44 -10.69
CA THR A 293 -6.16 2.17 -11.39
C THR A 293 -6.92 1.25 -12.35
N VAL A 294 -6.20 0.54 -13.21
CA VAL A 294 -6.80 -0.41 -14.16
C VAL A 294 -7.54 -1.53 -13.42
N SER A 295 -6.92 -2.11 -12.39
CA SER A 295 -7.52 -3.22 -11.62
C SER A 295 -8.82 -2.82 -10.92
N PHE A 296 -8.85 -1.66 -10.25
CA PHE A 296 -10.06 -1.13 -9.62
C PHE A 296 -11.14 -0.83 -10.67
N ASN A 297 -10.79 -0.17 -11.77
CA ASN A 297 -11.75 0.15 -12.84
C ASN A 297 -12.39 -1.11 -13.46
N ILE A 298 -11.60 -2.18 -13.69
CA ILE A 298 -12.12 -3.45 -14.23
C ILE A 298 -13.06 -4.10 -13.22
N PHE A 299 -12.71 -4.11 -11.94
CA PHE A 299 -13.54 -4.68 -10.89
C PHE A 299 -14.86 -3.92 -10.75
N ASP A 300 -14.79 -2.59 -10.61
CA ASP A 300 -15.96 -1.73 -10.43
C ASP A 300 -16.91 -1.78 -11.64
N ALA A 301 -16.37 -1.84 -12.86
CA ALA A 301 -17.19 -2.00 -14.07
C ALA A 301 -17.96 -3.33 -14.12
N LYS A 302 -17.44 -4.37 -13.44
CA LYS A 302 -18.07 -5.70 -13.34
C LYS A 302 -18.86 -5.91 -12.04
N ASP A 303 -18.79 -4.99 -11.08
CA ASP A 303 -19.56 -4.99 -9.83
C ASP A 303 -20.41 -3.72 -9.66
N PRO A 304 -21.37 -3.43 -10.56
CA PRO A 304 -22.19 -2.22 -10.50
C PRO A 304 -23.09 -2.14 -9.25
N LEU A 305 -23.31 -3.28 -8.58
CA LEU A 305 -24.12 -3.38 -7.37
C LEU A 305 -23.28 -3.34 -6.08
N GLN A 306 -21.94 -3.26 -6.19
CA GLN A 306 -21.02 -3.23 -5.05
C GLN A 306 -21.18 -4.42 -4.10
N ASN A 307 -21.36 -5.62 -4.66
CA ASN A 307 -21.51 -6.85 -3.90
C ASN A 307 -20.15 -7.36 -3.36
N GLY A 308 -19.04 -6.82 -3.82
CA GLY A 308 -17.68 -7.22 -3.43
C GLY A 308 -17.22 -8.52 -4.10
N SER A 309 -17.91 -8.98 -5.15
CA SER A 309 -17.50 -10.16 -5.92
C SER A 309 -17.96 -10.05 -7.37
N ILE A 310 -17.15 -10.59 -8.28
CA ILE A 310 -17.41 -10.60 -9.72
C ILE A 310 -17.29 -12.00 -10.28
N LYS A 311 -18.06 -12.30 -11.32
CA LYS A 311 -17.94 -13.55 -12.09
C LYS A 311 -17.26 -13.25 -13.42
N MET A 312 -16.20 -13.98 -13.71
CA MET A 312 -15.50 -13.92 -15.00
C MET A 312 -15.35 -15.34 -15.57
N ASN A 313 -15.49 -15.47 -16.88
CA ASN A 313 -15.01 -16.65 -17.59
C ASN A 313 -13.49 -16.54 -17.84
N LEU A 314 -12.88 -17.61 -18.37
CA LEU A 314 -11.43 -17.66 -18.61
C LEU A 314 -10.93 -16.55 -19.55
N THR A 315 -11.66 -16.27 -20.64
CA THR A 315 -11.28 -15.24 -21.60
C THR A 315 -11.30 -13.85 -20.97
N GLU A 316 -12.33 -13.55 -20.18
CA GLU A 316 -12.42 -12.28 -19.44
C GLU A 316 -11.34 -12.14 -18.38
N TRP A 317 -11.01 -13.24 -17.69
CA TRP A 317 -9.93 -13.28 -16.71
C TRP A 317 -8.58 -13.01 -17.38
N LEU A 318 -8.26 -13.71 -18.46
CA LEU A 318 -7.00 -13.52 -19.20
C LEU A 318 -6.89 -12.10 -19.75
N LYS A 319 -7.97 -11.56 -20.34
CA LYS A 319 -7.99 -10.17 -20.79
C LYS A 319 -7.71 -9.21 -19.65
N SER A 320 -8.40 -9.35 -18.52
CA SER A 320 -8.22 -8.46 -17.36
C SER A 320 -6.81 -8.54 -16.79
N SER A 321 -6.28 -9.76 -16.62
CA SER A 321 -4.95 -10.00 -16.05
C SER A 321 -3.80 -9.49 -16.93
N LEU A 322 -3.98 -9.43 -18.25
CA LEU A 322 -2.97 -8.90 -19.18
C LEU A 322 -3.01 -7.37 -19.31
N THR A 323 -4.15 -6.76 -18.99
CA THR A 323 -4.29 -5.29 -18.96
C THR A 323 -3.75 -4.69 -17.67
N CYS A 324 -3.78 -5.45 -16.56
CA CYS A 324 -3.27 -5.05 -15.25
C CYS A 324 -1.74 -5.07 -15.17
#